data_AF-A0A095B597-F1
#
_entry.id   AF-A0A095B597-F1
#
_cell.length_a   1.000
_cell.length_b   1.000
_cell.length_c   1.000
_cell.angle_alpha   90.00
_cell.angle_beta   90.00
_cell.angle_gamma   90.00
#
_symmetry.space_group_name_H-M   'P 1'
#
loop_
_entity.id
_entity.type
_entity.pdbx_description
1 polymer ?
#
loop_
_entity_poly.entity_id
_entity_poly.type
_entity_poly.pdbx_seq_one_letter_code
_entity_poly.pdbx_strand_id
1 'polypeptide(L)'
;MDSENNPSNMEDIIQLIKQSNHDIKSFKVIYDKLTNSISINELNNFLEILINHLHELQINTIKKLLIDNINLSHWINYNDSIIYKNIIHLYITCLTYYPNLIYSICDLYINQIFYLKNLIEQFNHQYFNQFIDFSLEFFISIYQLLPLQSMNIDLLIDLLIKHFPNWRKSIKELLWSTYHLIHLLCHQQLRKLLTNIHKCNLLSILFHMFIDIELNPNGIQHENVLKLFEKTTIYSLFEKFDQ
;
A
#
# COMPACT_ATOMS: atom_id res chain seq x y z
N MET A 1 4.99 33.60 15.95
CA MET A 1 6.30 32.95 16.22
C MET A 1 6.42 31.92 15.13
N ASP A 2 6.92 32.40 13.99
CA ASP A 2 6.86 31.71 12.73
C ASP A 2 8.10 30.83 12.66
N SER A 3 7.88 29.51 12.61
CA SER A 3 8.95 28.55 12.42
C SER A 3 9.48 28.69 11.00
N GLU A 4 10.65 29.30 10.90
CA GLU A 4 11.46 29.43 9.69
C GLU A 4 11.57 28.10 8.95
N ASN A 5 11.06 28.08 7.72
CA ASN A 5 11.53 27.16 6.68
C ASN A 5 13.03 27.42 6.50
N ASN A 6 13.89 26.60 7.11
CA ASN A 6 15.33 26.73 7.02
C ASN A 6 15.82 26.26 5.64
N PRO A 7 16.23 27.16 4.72
CA PRO A 7 16.66 26.79 3.37
C PRO A 7 17.97 25.98 3.35
N SER A 8 18.81 26.05 4.40
CA SER A 8 20.07 25.30 4.45
C SER A 8 19.86 23.77 4.47
N ASN A 9 18.82 23.29 5.16
CA ASN A 9 18.50 21.87 5.20
C ASN A 9 18.01 21.32 3.85
N MET A 10 17.47 22.17 2.96
CA MET A 10 16.92 21.74 1.67
C MET A 10 18.01 21.56 0.61
N GLU A 11 18.97 22.49 0.52
CA GLU A 11 20.11 22.37 -0.40
C GLU A 11 20.98 21.15 -0.09
N ASP A 12 21.11 20.81 1.20
CA ASP A 12 21.85 19.63 1.65
C ASP A 12 21.21 18.31 1.15
N ILE A 13 19.87 18.19 1.14
CA ILE A 13 19.18 16.97 0.67
C ILE A 13 19.35 16.80 -0.84
N ILE A 14 19.26 17.90 -1.61
CA ILE A 14 19.44 17.84 -3.07
C ILE A 14 20.87 17.39 -3.41
N GLN A 15 21.88 17.89 -2.69
CA GLN A 15 23.25 17.43 -2.87
C GLN A 15 23.42 15.95 -2.54
N LEU A 16 22.79 15.48 -1.45
CA LEU A 16 22.81 14.07 -1.08
C LEU A 16 22.18 13.19 -2.17
N ILE A 17 21.05 13.62 -2.77
CA ILE A 17 20.39 12.91 -3.87
C ILE A 17 21.36 12.72 -5.04
N LYS A 18 22.02 13.79 -5.49
CA LYS A 18 23.00 13.73 -6.59
C LYS A 18 24.16 12.80 -6.30
N GLN A 19 24.67 12.83 -5.06
CA GLN A 19 25.81 12.01 -4.64
C GLN A 19 25.44 10.53 -4.44
N SER A 20 24.19 10.23 -4.08
CA SER A 20 23.74 8.88 -3.70
C SER A 20 23.91 7.81 -4.80
N ASN A 21 24.04 8.22 -6.05
CA ASN A 21 24.35 7.33 -7.17
C ASN A 21 25.76 6.71 -7.07
N HIS A 22 26.68 7.37 -6.36
CA HIS A 22 28.09 7.00 -6.31
C HIS A 22 28.63 6.87 -4.87
N ASP A 23 27.96 7.47 -3.89
CA ASP A 23 28.33 7.40 -2.48
C ASP A 23 27.28 6.67 -1.64
N ILE A 24 27.69 5.54 -1.06
CA ILE A 24 26.89 4.73 -0.14
C ILE A 24 26.51 5.52 1.11
N LYS A 25 27.35 6.45 1.58
CA LYS A 25 27.04 7.25 2.77
C LYS A 25 25.88 8.20 2.48
N SER A 26 25.91 8.92 1.37
CA SER A 26 24.81 9.79 0.96
C SER A 26 23.52 9.01 0.72
N PHE A 27 23.60 7.83 0.07
CA PHE A 27 22.45 6.93 -0.06
C PHE A 27 21.88 6.53 1.30
N LYS A 28 22.73 6.16 2.25
CA LYS A 28 22.31 5.73 3.58
C LYS A 28 21.55 6.83 4.32
N VAL A 29 21.97 8.09 4.20
CA VAL A 29 21.24 9.21 4.83
C VAL A 29 19.84 9.39 4.24
N ILE A 30 19.70 9.30 2.91
CA ILE A 30 18.39 9.36 2.24
C ILE A 30 17.50 8.20 2.68
N TYR A 31 18.08 6.99 2.70
CA TYR A 31 17.39 5.79 3.14
C TYR A 31 16.92 5.91 4.59
N ASP A 32 17.80 6.33 5.50
CA ASP A 32 17.50 6.50 6.92
C ASP A 32 16.37 7.52 7.13
N LYS A 33 16.32 8.61 6.35
CA LYS A 33 15.21 9.58 6.41
C LYS A 33 13.88 9.01 5.92
N LEU A 34 13.91 8.07 4.98
CA LEU A 34 12.72 7.42 4.47
C LEU A 34 12.22 6.31 5.41
N THR A 35 13.10 5.65 6.17
CA THR A 35 12.75 4.47 6.98
C THR A 35 12.69 4.71 8.49
N ASN A 36 13.35 5.75 9.01
CA ASN A 36 13.38 6.05 10.43
C ASN A 36 12.37 7.14 10.81
N SER A 37 11.90 7.09 12.04
CA SER A 37 10.96 8.07 12.58
C SER A 37 11.54 9.47 12.65
N ILE A 38 10.96 10.36 11.85
CA ILE A 38 11.18 11.80 11.85
C ILE A 38 9.84 12.50 12.05
N SER A 39 9.83 13.84 12.16
CA SER A 39 8.56 14.57 12.29
C SER A 39 7.74 14.53 11.00
N ILE A 40 6.41 14.60 11.08
CA ILE A 40 5.52 14.63 9.90
C ILE A 40 5.91 15.75 8.92
N ASN A 41 6.20 16.94 9.43
CA ASN A 41 6.61 18.09 8.61
C ASN A 41 7.94 17.82 7.90
N GLU A 42 8.90 17.24 8.60
CA GLU A 42 10.20 16.90 8.03
C GLU A 42 10.06 15.82 6.94
N LEU A 43 9.25 14.80 7.18
CA LEU A 43 8.99 13.75 6.18
C LEU A 43 8.30 14.31 4.95
N ASN A 44 7.27 15.15 5.10
CA ASN A 44 6.59 15.77 3.97
C ASN A 44 7.53 16.63 3.14
N ASN A 45 8.33 17.48 3.77
CA ASN A 45 9.33 18.30 3.08
C ASN A 45 10.36 17.42 2.36
N PHE A 46 10.82 16.34 2.99
CA PHE A 46 11.76 15.40 2.38
C PHE A 46 11.13 14.67 1.18
N LEU A 47 9.89 14.19 1.29
CA LEU A 47 9.18 13.51 0.21
C LEU A 47 9.00 14.45 -0.99
N GLU A 48 8.63 15.71 -0.76
CA GLU A 48 8.46 16.70 -1.82
C GLU A 48 9.78 16.94 -2.58
N ILE A 49 10.89 17.12 -1.87
CA ILE A 49 12.22 17.25 -2.49
C ILE A 49 12.59 15.98 -3.26
N LEU A 50 12.37 14.80 -2.66
CA LEU A 50 12.69 13.53 -3.29
C LEU A 50 11.88 13.32 -4.58
N ILE A 51 10.59 13.68 -4.59
CA ILE A 51 9.73 13.61 -5.78
C ILE A 51 10.27 14.50 -6.90
N ASN A 52 10.62 15.75 -6.57
CA ASN A 52 11.09 16.73 -7.55
C ASN A 52 12.44 16.34 -8.17
N HIS A 53 13.32 15.69 -7.40
CA HIS A 53 14.66 15.28 -7.82
C HIS A 53 14.79 13.79 -8.12
N LEU A 54 13.68 13.05 -8.21
CA LEU A 54 13.71 11.60 -8.40
C LEU A 54 14.40 11.18 -9.71
N HIS A 55 14.25 12.00 -10.75
CA HIS A 55 14.87 11.80 -12.07
C HIS A 55 16.40 11.88 -12.06
N GLU A 56 17.00 12.45 -11.00
CA GLU A 56 18.45 12.54 -10.83
C GLU A 56 19.06 11.23 -10.31
N LEU A 57 18.23 10.31 -9.79
CA LEU A 57 18.67 9.02 -9.28
C LEU A 57 18.79 7.98 -10.41
N GLN A 58 19.76 7.10 -10.28
CA GLN A 58 19.87 5.93 -11.15
C GLN A 58 18.82 4.89 -10.76
N ILE A 59 18.35 4.12 -11.74
CA ILE A 59 17.31 3.10 -11.52
C ILE A 59 17.65 2.10 -10.41
N ASN A 60 18.93 1.70 -10.29
CA ASN A 60 19.37 0.77 -9.25
C ASN A 60 19.27 1.40 -7.85
N THR A 61 19.53 2.71 -7.73
CA THR A 61 19.39 3.47 -6.49
C THR A 61 17.93 3.56 -6.09
N ILE A 62 17.05 3.85 -7.05
CA ILE A 62 15.59 3.92 -6.84
C ILE A 62 15.04 2.56 -6.42
N LYS A 63 15.45 1.49 -7.10
CA LYS A 63 15.03 0.12 -6.75
C LYS A 63 15.41 -0.22 -5.32
N LYS A 64 16.65 0.09 -4.90
CA LYS A 64 17.09 -0.12 -3.51
C LYS A 64 16.31 0.73 -2.50
N LEU A 65 15.96 1.96 -2.87
CA LEU A 65 15.30 2.92 -1.98
C LEU A 65 13.81 2.62 -1.80
N LEU A 66 13.09 2.37 -2.90
CA LEU A 66 11.62 2.30 -2.92
C LEU A 66 11.08 0.87 -3.01
N ILE A 67 11.91 -0.13 -3.32
CA ILE A 67 11.45 -1.51 -3.52
C ILE A 67 12.13 -2.46 -2.53
N ASP A 68 13.46 -2.55 -2.58
CA ASP A 68 14.16 -3.65 -1.90
C ASP A 68 14.23 -3.49 -0.37
N ASN A 69 14.28 -2.25 0.15
CA ASN A 69 14.52 -1.97 1.57
C ASN A 69 13.42 -1.15 2.24
N ILE A 70 12.22 -1.16 1.65
CA ILE A 70 11.16 -0.29 2.14
C ILE A 70 10.68 -0.71 3.54
N ASN A 71 10.53 0.27 4.45
CA ASN A 71 9.89 0.03 5.73
C ASN A 71 8.46 0.57 5.73
N LEU A 72 7.53 -0.19 5.14
CA LEU A 72 6.12 0.22 5.00
C LEU A 72 5.41 0.42 6.34
N SER A 73 5.79 -0.34 7.37
CA SER A 73 5.24 -0.19 8.73
C SER A 73 5.44 1.23 9.25
N HIS A 74 6.56 1.86 8.88
CA HIS A 74 6.89 3.20 9.33
C HIS A 74 5.92 4.24 8.79
N TRP A 75 5.62 4.19 7.50
CA TRP A 75 4.77 5.20 6.83
C TRP A 75 3.32 5.08 7.25
N ILE A 76 2.85 3.84 7.37
CA ILE A 76 1.52 3.51 7.85
C ILE A 76 1.28 4.09 9.25
N ASN A 77 2.29 4.05 10.12
CA ASN A 77 2.15 4.50 11.51
C ASN A 77 2.01 6.02 11.66
N TYR A 78 2.34 6.84 10.66
CA TYR A 78 2.07 8.27 10.74
C TYR A 78 0.58 8.60 10.68
N ASN A 79 -0.22 7.75 10.02
CA ASN A 79 -1.64 7.95 9.79
C ASN A 79 -2.02 9.38 9.37
N ASP A 80 -1.33 9.90 8.35
CA ASP A 80 -1.54 11.26 7.87
C ASP A 80 -1.90 11.23 6.38
N SER A 81 -2.99 11.90 6.02
CA SER A 81 -3.51 11.90 4.65
C SER A 81 -2.56 12.59 3.65
N ILE A 82 -1.76 13.55 4.10
CA ILE A 82 -0.80 14.27 3.25
C ILE A 82 0.40 13.36 2.98
N ILE A 83 0.90 12.66 4.00
CA ILE A 83 1.98 11.65 3.83
C ILE A 83 1.53 10.58 2.82
N TYR A 84 0.32 10.03 2.97
CA TYR A 84 -0.23 9.03 2.06
C TYR A 84 -0.28 9.52 0.61
N LYS A 85 -0.76 10.75 0.37
CA LYS A 85 -0.76 11.35 -0.98
C LYS A 85 0.65 11.54 -1.53
N ASN A 86 1.59 12.00 -0.72
CA ASN A 86 2.99 12.16 -1.13
C ASN A 86 3.65 10.82 -1.48
N ILE A 87 3.34 9.75 -0.74
CA ILE A 87 3.82 8.40 -1.09
C ILE A 87 3.23 7.94 -2.43
N ILE A 88 1.92 8.11 -2.68
CA ILE A 88 1.34 7.79 -4.00
C ILE A 88 2.07 8.58 -5.08
N HIS A 89 2.22 9.89 -4.89
CA HIS A 89 2.89 10.76 -5.86
C HIS A 89 4.33 10.32 -6.13
N LEU A 90 5.08 9.92 -5.10
CA LEU A 90 6.43 9.38 -5.23
C LEU A 90 6.47 8.16 -6.15
N TYR A 91 5.57 7.20 -5.96
CA TYR A 91 5.53 6.01 -6.81
C TYR A 91 5.07 6.30 -8.23
N ILE A 92 4.08 7.17 -8.42
CA ILE A 92 3.59 7.56 -9.74
C ILE A 92 4.67 8.31 -10.52
N THR A 93 5.37 9.24 -9.86
CA THR A 93 6.53 9.94 -10.44
C THR A 93 7.65 8.95 -10.76
N CYS A 94 7.91 7.97 -9.89
CA CYS A 94 8.85 6.89 -10.17
C CYS A 94 8.48 6.10 -11.43
N LEU A 95 7.22 5.73 -11.60
CA LEU A 95 6.76 5.01 -12.80
C LEU A 95 6.79 5.86 -14.07
N THR A 96 6.69 7.18 -13.93
CA THR A 96 6.80 8.12 -15.04
C THR A 96 8.24 8.16 -15.58
N TYR A 97 9.25 8.15 -14.70
CA TYR A 97 10.66 8.16 -15.10
C TYR A 97 11.24 6.76 -15.38
N TYR A 98 10.74 5.73 -14.70
CA TYR A 98 11.24 4.35 -14.78
C TYR A 98 10.09 3.35 -14.99
N PRO A 99 9.43 3.35 -16.17
CA PRO A 99 8.27 2.48 -16.44
C PRO A 99 8.56 0.98 -16.30
N ASN A 100 9.81 0.57 -16.48
CA ASN A 100 10.25 -0.82 -16.33
C ASN A 100 10.15 -1.33 -14.87
N LEU A 101 9.96 -0.46 -13.88
CA LEU A 101 9.73 -0.85 -12.49
C LEU A 101 8.27 -1.20 -12.18
N ILE A 102 7.34 -1.07 -13.13
CA ILE A 102 5.90 -1.23 -12.91
C ILE A 102 5.52 -2.55 -12.24
N TYR A 103 6.08 -3.67 -12.71
CA TYR A 103 5.80 -4.97 -12.10
C TYR A 103 6.23 -5.00 -10.63
N SER A 104 7.43 -4.49 -10.33
CA SER A 104 7.98 -4.54 -8.97
C SER A 104 7.20 -3.64 -8.02
N ILE A 105 6.80 -2.46 -8.47
CA ILE A 105 6.00 -1.51 -7.69
C ILE A 105 4.59 -2.07 -7.46
N CYS A 106 3.94 -2.62 -8.49
CA CYS A 106 2.62 -3.24 -8.33
C CYS A 106 2.68 -4.48 -7.42
N ASP A 107 3.69 -5.33 -7.55
CA ASP A 107 3.85 -6.53 -6.71
C ASP A 107 4.05 -6.12 -5.23
N LEU A 108 4.89 -5.12 -4.97
CA LEU A 108 5.08 -4.54 -3.64
C LEU A 108 3.79 -3.92 -3.09
N TYR A 109 3.10 -3.09 -3.90
CA TYR A 109 1.85 -2.46 -3.52
C TYR A 109 0.79 -3.50 -3.15
N ILE A 110 0.53 -4.50 -4.00
CA ILE A 110 -0.48 -5.51 -3.71
C ILE A 110 -0.10 -6.34 -2.48
N ASN A 111 1.15 -6.80 -2.41
CA ASN A 111 1.58 -7.73 -1.38
C ASN A 111 1.68 -7.07 0.01
N GLN A 112 2.15 -5.83 0.07
CA GLN A 112 2.51 -5.18 1.33
C GLN A 112 1.60 -3.99 1.71
N ILE A 113 0.99 -3.31 0.73
CA ILE A 113 0.08 -2.18 0.98
C ILE A 113 -1.37 -2.67 0.95
N PHE A 114 -1.81 -3.29 -0.15
CA PHE A 114 -3.20 -3.73 -0.29
C PHE A 114 -3.57 -4.84 0.70
N TYR A 115 -2.76 -5.90 0.79
CA TYR A 115 -3.04 -7.01 1.71
C TYR A 115 -2.40 -6.88 3.10
N LEU A 116 -1.58 -5.85 3.34
CA LEU A 116 -0.86 -5.64 4.61
C LEU A 116 -0.20 -6.91 5.18
N LYS A 117 0.36 -7.79 4.34
CA LYS A 117 0.92 -9.04 4.84
C LYS A 117 1.97 -8.75 5.91
N ASN A 118 1.83 -9.41 7.06
CA ASN A 118 2.67 -9.25 8.26
C ASN A 118 2.50 -7.95 9.07
N LEU A 119 1.65 -7.00 8.65
CA LEU A 119 1.45 -5.71 9.34
C LEU A 119 0.06 -5.56 9.98
N ILE A 120 -0.88 -6.48 9.69
CA ILE A 120 -2.27 -6.43 10.18
C ILE A 120 -2.35 -6.32 11.71
N GLU A 121 -1.44 -6.97 12.45
CA GLU A 121 -1.48 -6.97 13.92
C GLU A 121 -1.08 -5.63 14.55
N GLN A 122 -0.35 -4.79 13.82
CA GLN A 122 0.12 -3.49 14.31
C GLN A 122 -0.88 -2.37 14.01
N PHE A 123 -1.93 -2.66 13.24
CA PHE A 123 -2.86 -1.66 12.75
C PHE A 123 -3.90 -1.27 13.80
N ASN A 124 -3.98 0.02 14.12
CA ASN A 124 -4.95 0.53 15.08
C ASN A 124 -6.34 0.66 14.44
N HIS A 125 -7.38 0.19 15.13
CA HIS A 125 -8.73 0.06 14.56
C HIS A 125 -9.33 1.37 14.03
N GLN A 126 -8.94 2.50 14.63
CA GLN A 126 -9.44 3.82 14.28
C GLN A 126 -9.08 4.27 12.86
N TYR A 127 -8.04 3.68 12.26
CA TYR A 127 -7.44 4.17 11.02
C TYR A 127 -7.70 3.26 9.82
N PHE A 128 -8.50 2.20 10.00
CA PHE A 128 -8.75 1.20 8.96
C PHE A 128 -9.37 1.78 7.69
N ASN A 129 -10.38 2.64 7.82
CA ASN A 129 -11.06 3.22 6.66
C ASN A 129 -10.14 4.16 5.87
N GLN A 130 -9.37 4.99 6.56
CA GLN A 130 -8.40 5.91 5.92
C GLN A 130 -7.34 5.14 5.13
N PHE A 131 -6.91 3.99 5.65
CA PHE A 131 -5.97 3.13 4.95
C PHE A 131 -6.57 2.43 3.73
N ILE A 132 -7.83 1.97 3.83
CA ILE A 132 -8.56 1.43 2.68
C ILE A 132 -8.64 2.47 1.59
N ASP A 133 -9.08 3.69 1.91
CA ASP A 133 -9.21 4.78 0.96
C ASP A 133 -7.85 5.07 0.29
N PHE A 134 -6.77 5.14 1.08
CA PHE A 134 -5.40 5.27 0.55
C PHE A 134 -5.02 4.13 -0.41
N SER A 135 -5.28 2.88 -0.02
CA SER A 135 -4.96 1.72 -0.86
C SER A 135 -5.72 1.77 -2.18
N LEU A 136 -7.00 2.15 -2.17
CA LEU A 136 -7.83 2.27 -3.36
C LEU A 136 -7.41 3.46 -4.24
N GLU A 137 -7.03 4.60 -3.63
CA GLU A 137 -6.52 5.78 -4.36
C GLU A 137 -5.21 5.46 -5.08
N PHE A 138 -4.32 4.69 -4.44
CA PHE A 138 -3.11 4.17 -5.07
C PHE A 138 -3.47 3.29 -6.27
N PHE A 139 -4.41 2.34 -6.10
CA PHE A 139 -4.86 1.47 -7.20
C PHE A 139 -5.30 2.29 -8.42
N ILE A 140 -6.14 3.32 -8.18
CA ILE A 140 -6.65 4.20 -9.23
C ILE A 140 -5.50 4.95 -9.91
N SER A 141 -4.54 5.42 -9.14
CA SER A 141 -3.41 6.20 -9.64
C SER A 141 -2.50 5.36 -10.55
N ILE A 142 -2.19 4.10 -10.18
CA ILE A 142 -1.44 3.18 -11.06
C ILE A 142 -2.24 2.91 -12.34
N TYR A 143 -3.55 2.63 -12.20
CA TYR A 143 -4.41 2.36 -13.35
C TYR A 143 -4.42 3.53 -14.33
N GLN A 144 -4.49 4.76 -13.83
CA GLN A 144 -4.56 5.97 -14.65
C GLN A 144 -3.23 6.34 -15.32
N LEU A 145 -2.11 5.71 -14.95
CA LEU A 145 -0.79 5.96 -15.53
C LEU A 145 -0.78 5.65 -17.04
N LEU A 146 -0.71 6.70 -17.87
CA LEU A 146 -0.60 6.60 -19.32
C LEU A 146 0.85 6.29 -19.75
N PRO A 147 1.06 5.62 -20.90
CA PRO A 147 0.08 5.13 -21.88
C PRO A 147 -0.41 3.69 -21.65
N LEU A 148 -0.02 3.03 -20.56
CA LEU A 148 -0.18 1.58 -20.36
C LEU A 148 -1.45 1.16 -19.59
N GLN A 149 -2.48 2.00 -19.53
CA GLN A 149 -3.64 1.82 -18.64
C GLN A 149 -4.29 0.43 -18.71
N SER A 150 -4.46 -0.14 -19.91
CA SER A 150 -5.04 -1.49 -20.07
C SER A 150 -4.09 -2.60 -19.59
N MET A 151 -2.80 -2.49 -19.88
CA MET A 151 -1.81 -3.45 -19.37
C MET A 151 -1.68 -3.37 -17.85
N ASN A 152 -1.86 -2.18 -17.28
CA ASN A 152 -1.76 -1.95 -15.84
C ASN A 152 -2.91 -2.63 -15.09
N ILE A 153 -4.14 -2.61 -15.63
CA ILE A 153 -5.27 -3.25 -14.95
C ILE A 153 -5.14 -4.76 -14.93
N ASP A 154 -4.75 -5.37 -16.04
CA ASP A 154 -4.59 -6.82 -16.11
C ASP A 154 -3.49 -7.29 -15.16
N LEU A 155 -2.36 -6.56 -15.14
CA LEU A 155 -1.27 -6.79 -14.18
C LEU A 155 -1.73 -6.68 -12.72
N LEU A 156 -2.49 -5.63 -12.37
CA LEU A 156 -2.99 -5.43 -11.01
C LEU A 156 -3.94 -6.56 -10.60
N ILE A 157 -4.80 -7.01 -11.52
CA ILE A 157 -5.73 -8.12 -11.28
C ILE A 157 -4.97 -9.45 -11.11
N ASP A 158 -4.00 -9.74 -11.97
CA ASP A 158 -3.15 -10.93 -11.85
C ASP A 158 -2.39 -10.94 -10.52
N LEU A 159 -1.88 -9.79 -10.08
CA LEU A 159 -1.19 -9.67 -8.80
C LEU A 159 -2.14 -9.79 -7.61
N LEU A 160 -3.34 -9.21 -7.66
CA LEU A 160 -4.38 -9.42 -6.64
C LEU A 160 -4.68 -10.92 -6.50
N ILE A 161 -4.84 -11.62 -7.62
CA ILE A 161 -5.09 -13.07 -7.64
C ILE A 161 -3.91 -13.84 -7.05
N LYS A 162 -2.70 -13.56 -7.54
CA LYS A 162 -1.46 -14.24 -7.13
C LYS A 162 -1.19 -14.10 -5.63
N HIS A 163 -1.47 -12.93 -5.06
CA HIS A 163 -1.12 -12.60 -3.67
C HIS A 163 -2.22 -12.82 -2.66
N PHE A 164 -3.46 -13.09 -3.09
CA PHE A 164 -4.55 -13.36 -2.17
C PHE A 164 -4.17 -14.52 -1.20
N PRO A 165 -4.37 -14.37 0.12
CA PRO A 165 -4.00 -15.39 1.08
C PRO A 165 -4.78 -16.69 0.86
N ASN A 166 -4.07 -17.83 0.89
CA ASN A 166 -4.73 -19.13 0.87
C ASN A 166 -5.34 -19.47 2.24
N TRP A 167 -6.20 -20.49 2.28
CA TRP A 167 -6.93 -20.92 3.48
C TRP A 167 -6.06 -21.32 4.68
N ARG A 168 -4.75 -21.53 4.49
CA ARG A 168 -3.80 -21.86 5.58
C ARG A 168 -3.30 -20.62 6.33
N LYS A 169 -3.63 -19.42 5.86
CA LYS A 169 -3.28 -18.16 6.52
C LYS A 169 -4.17 -17.89 7.73
N SER A 170 -3.78 -16.92 8.55
CA SER A 170 -4.57 -16.55 9.73
C SER A 170 -5.94 -16.01 9.32
N ILE A 171 -6.95 -16.22 10.16
CA ILE A 171 -8.30 -15.67 9.95
C ILE A 171 -8.24 -14.15 9.77
N LYS A 172 -7.38 -13.45 10.53
CA LYS A 172 -7.19 -12.01 10.40
C LYS A 172 -6.72 -11.62 8.99
N GLU A 173 -5.72 -12.33 8.44
CA GLU A 173 -5.21 -12.09 7.09
C GLU A 173 -6.27 -12.37 6.02
N LEU A 174 -7.04 -13.45 6.18
CA LEU A 174 -8.14 -13.82 5.28
C LEU A 174 -9.28 -12.80 5.31
N LEU A 175 -9.74 -12.40 6.50
CA LEU A 175 -10.80 -11.40 6.68
C LEU A 175 -10.38 -10.05 6.13
N TRP A 176 -9.16 -9.60 6.44
CA TRP A 176 -8.61 -8.35 5.94
C TRP A 176 -8.57 -8.30 4.42
N SER A 177 -8.00 -9.35 3.81
CA SER A 177 -7.85 -9.45 2.36
C SER A 177 -9.20 -9.53 1.65
N THR A 178 -10.15 -10.25 2.24
CA THR A 178 -11.53 -10.33 1.77
C THR A 178 -12.21 -8.97 1.85
N TYR A 179 -12.06 -8.27 2.98
CA TYR A 179 -12.65 -6.95 3.20
C TYR A 179 -12.12 -5.91 2.19
N HIS A 180 -10.81 -5.87 1.97
CA HIS A 180 -10.18 -5.01 0.95
C HIS A 180 -10.68 -5.31 -0.45
N LEU A 181 -10.78 -6.61 -0.80
CA LEU A 181 -11.22 -7.01 -2.13
C LEU A 181 -12.70 -6.64 -2.38
N ILE A 182 -13.56 -6.81 -1.37
CA ILE A 182 -14.97 -6.38 -1.43
C ILE A 182 -15.05 -4.85 -1.60
N HIS A 183 -14.26 -4.09 -0.83
CA HIS A 183 -14.20 -2.63 -0.97
C HIS A 183 -13.79 -2.20 -2.37
N LEU A 184 -12.76 -2.82 -2.94
CA LEU A 184 -12.32 -2.58 -4.31
C LEU A 184 -13.45 -2.85 -5.34
N LEU A 185 -14.21 -3.94 -5.18
CA LEU A 185 -15.31 -4.31 -6.07
C LEU A 185 -16.53 -3.36 -5.94
N CYS A 186 -16.77 -2.85 -4.73
CA CYS A 186 -17.89 -1.96 -4.42
C CYS A 186 -17.57 -0.48 -4.70
N HIS A 187 -16.29 -0.10 -4.74
CA HIS A 187 -15.87 1.29 -4.91
C HIS A 187 -16.35 1.86 -6.24
N GLN A 188 -17.06 2.98 -6.20
CA GLN A 188 -17.84 3.51 -7.34
C GLN A 188 -16.97 3.81 -8.57
N GLN A 189 -15.75 4.33 -8.36
CA GLN A 189 -14.83 4.65 -9.46
C GLN A 189 -14.21 3.37 -10.03
N LEU A 190 -13.68 2.49 -9.16
CA LEU A 190 -12.98 1.26 -9.55
C LEU A 190 -13.91 0.27 -10.24
N ARG A 191 -15.16 0.16 -9.78
CA ARG A 191 -16.17 -0.69 -10.43
C ARG A 191 -16.37 -0.37 -11.91
N LYS A 192 -16.19 0.88 -12.33
CA LYS A 192 -16.29 1.30 -13.74
C LYS A 192 -15.03 0.96 -14.53
N LEU A 193 -13.88 0.91 -13.88
CA LEU A 193 -12.59 0.57 -14.49
C LEU A 193 -12.44 -0.94 -14.73
N LEU A 194 -13.07 -1.75 -13.88
CA LEU A 194 -13.03 -3.20 -13.97
C LEU A 194 -14.03 -3.74 -15.01
N THR A 195 -13.52 -4.56 -15.94
CA THR A 195 -14.37 -5.35 -16.85
C THR A 195 -15.17 -6.40 -16.06
N ASN A 196 -16.20 -6.97 -16.68
CA ASN A 196 -16.93 -8.08 -16.06
C ASN A 196 -16.03 -9.30 -15.84
N ILE A 197 -15.07 -9.54 -16.74
CA ILE A 197 -14.09 -10.63 -16.58
C ILE A 197 -13.24 -10.41 -15.32
N HIS A 198 -12.75 -9.20 -15.09
CA HIS A 198 -11.96 -8.88 -13.89
C HIS A 198 -12.78 -9.11 -12.62
N LYS A 199 -14.03 -8.63 -12.60
CA LYS A 199 -14.95 -8.83 -11.47
C LYS A 199 -15.19 -10.32 -11.20
N CYS A 200 -15.45 -11.11 -12.24
CA CYS A 200 -15.64 -12.55 -12.12
C CYS A 200 -14.39 -13.26 -11.59
N ASN A 201 -13.19 -12.90 -12.07
CA ASN A 201 -11.94 -13.48 -11.59
C ASN A 201 -11.71 -13.18 -10.10
N LEU A 202 -11.94 -11.94 -9.67
CA LEU A 202 -11.80 -11.56 -8.26
C LEU A 202 -12.85 -12.23 -7.36
N LEU A 203 -14.11 -12.29 -7.81
CA LEU A 203 -15.17 -13.02 -7.09
C LEU A 203 -14.89 -14.52 -7.00
N SER A 204 -14.30 -15.11 -8.06
CA SER A 204 -13.92 -16.52 -8.07
C SER A 204 -12.97 -16.85 -6.92
N ILE A 205 -11.99 -15.98 -6.63
CA ILE A 205 -11.06 -16.19 -5.50
C ILE A 205 -11.80 -16.24 -4.17
N LEU A 206 -12.75 -15.33 -3.95
CA LEU A 206 -13.55 -15.32 -2.72
C LEU A 206 -14.33 -16.63 -2.57
N PHE A 207 -14.96 -17.11 -3.63
CA PHE A 207 -15.69 -18.39 -3.62
C PHE A 207 -14.76 -19.58 -3.37
N HIS A 208 -13.60 -19.65 -4.03
CA HIS A 208 -12.62 -20.70 -3.78
C HIS A 208 -12.14 -20.71 -2.34
N MET A 209 -11.88 -19.52 -1.76
CA MET A 209 -11.48 -19.41 -0.35
C MET A 209 -12.57 -19.92 0.60
N PHE A 210 -13.84 -19.58 0.38
CA PHE A 210 -14.94 -20.10 1.21
C PHE A 210 -15.07 -21.63 1.10
N ILE A 211 -14.99 -22.17 -0.12
CA ILE A 211 -15.03 -23.62 -0.36
C ILE A 211 -13.85 -24.30 0.33
N ASP A 212 -12.65 -23.76 0.20
CA ASP A 212 -11.44 -24.31 0.79
C ASP A 212 -11.50 -24.34 2.32
N ILE A 213 -12.04 -23.29 2.95
CA ILE A 213 -12.25 -23.24 4.40
C ILE A 213 -13.25 -24.32 4.84
N GLU A 214 -14.38 -24.43 4.15
CA GLU A 214 -15.43 -25.40 4.47
C GLU A 214 -14.94 -26.85 4.33
N LEU A 215 -14.17 -27.14 3.27
CA LEU A 215 -13.65 -28.47 2.98
C LEU A 215 -12.41 -28.84 3.82
N ASN A 216 -11.74 -27.86 4.45
CA ASN A 216 -10.54 -28.08 5.27
C ASN A 216 -10.72 -27.53 6.70
N PRO A 217 -11.63 -28.10 7.51
CA PRO A 217 -11.94 -27.58 8.84
C PRO A 217 -10.75 -27.60 9.83
N ASN A 218 -9.77 -28.48 9.61
CA ASN A 218 -8.55 -28.57 10.41
C ASN A 218 -7.47 -27.55 9.99
N GLY A 219 -7.71 -26.83 8.91
CA GLY A 219 -6.75 -25.95 8.26
C GLY A 219 -6.56 -24.59 8.92
N ILE A 220 -7.64 -24.11 9.52
CA ILE A 220 -7.62 -22.92 10.36
C ILE A 220 -7.28 -23.42 11.76
N GLN A 221 -6.04 -23.18 12.22
CA GLN A 221 -5.75 -23.30 13.64
C GLN A 221 -6.75 -22.39 14.36
N HIS A 222 -7.68 -22.99 15.13
CA HIS A 222 -8.82 -22.31 15.73
C HIS A 222 -8.39 -21.18 16.68
N GLU A 223 -8.03 -20.01 16.15
CA GLU A 223 -8.35 -18.77 16.82
C GLU A 223 -9.87 -18.70 16.80
N ASN A 224 -10.46 -18.69 17.99
CA ASN A 224 -11.91 -18.72 18.17
C ASN A 224 -12.49 -17.47 17.49
N VAL A 225 -12.94 -17.62 16.23
CA VAL A 225 -13.42 -16.53 15.36
C VAL A 225 -14.48 -15.70 16.07
N LEU A 226 -15.33 -16.36 16.85
CA LEU A 226 -16.35 -15.75 17.71
C LEU A 226 -15.75 -14.77 18.72
N LYS A 227 -14.61 -15.08 19.37
CA LYS A 227 -13.96 -14.18 20.32
C LYS A 227 -13.34 -12.94 19.69
N LEU A 228 -12.96 -13.01 18.40
CA LEU A 228 -12.49 -11.85 17.64
C LEU A 228 -13.66 -10.90 17.33
N PHE A 229 -14.80 -11.45 16.88
CA PHE A 229 -16.00 -10.67 16.62
C PHE A 229 -16.70 -10.15 17.89
N GLU A 230 -16.57 -10.85 19.03
CA GLU A 230 -17.05 -10.36 20.34
C GLU A 230 -16.35 -9.06 20.77
N LYS A 231 -15.13 -8.78 20.29
CA LYS A 231 -14.39 -7.55 20.60
C LYS A 231 -14.45 -6.47 19.52
N THR A 232 -14.63 -6.85 18.25
CA THR A 232 -14.84 -5.91 17.15
C THR A 232 -16.30 -5.87 16.75
N THR A 233 -17.04 -4.92 17.32
CA THR A 233 -18.24 -4.30 16.69
C THR A 233 -19.34 -5.24 16.20
N ILE A 234 -19.61 -6.38 16.87
CA ILE A 234 -20.90 -7.08 16.71
C ILE A 234 -22.06 -6.18 17.18
N TYR A 235 -21.87 -5.33 18.19
CA TYR A 235 -22.98 -4.50 18.69
C TYR A 235 -23.44 -3.39 17.72
N SER A 236 -22.58 -2.84 16.87
CA SER A 236 -22.99 -1.74 15.97
C SER A 236 -23.50 -2.18 14.59
N LEU A 237 -23.20 -3.40 14.16
CA LEU A 237 -23.64 -3.92 12.86
C LEU A 237 -25.04 -4.53 12.92
N PHE A 238 -25.46 -5.08 14.07
CA PHE A 238 -26.81 -5.64 14.25
C PHE A 238 -27.85 -4.61 14.74
N GLU A 239 -27.46 -3.53 15.42
CA GLU A 239 -28.40 -2.45 15.81
C GLU A 239 -29.05 -1.74 14.60
N LYS A 240 -28.45 -1.82 13.41
CA LYS A 240 -29.02 -1.27 12.17
C LYS A 240 -29.96 -2.20 11.42
N PHE A 241 -30.06 -3.47 11.81
CA PHE A 241 -30.98 -4.44 11.19
C PHE A 241 -32.24 -4.67 12.04
N ASP A 242 -32.27 -4.19 13.28
CA ASP A 242 -33.42 -4.25 14.19
C ASP A 242 -34.20 -2.92 14.32
N GLN A 243 -34.04 -1.99 13.35
CA GLN A 243 -34.92 -0.82 13.16
C GLN A 243 -35.68 -0.94 11.83
#